data_AF-A0A3M0Y324-F1
#
_entry.id   AF-A0A3M0Y324-F1
#
_cell.length_a   1.000
_cell.length_b   1.000
_cell.length_c   1.000
_cell.angle_alpha   90.00
_cell.angle_beta   90.00
_cell.angle_gamma   90.00
#
_symmetry.space_group_name_H-M   'P 1'
#
loop_
_entity.id
_entity.type
_entity.pdbx_description
1 polymer ?
#
loop_
_entity_poly.entity_id
_entity_poly.type
_entity_poly.pdbx_seq_one_letter_code
_entity_poly.pdbx_strand_id
1 'polypeptide(L)'
;SHHEVMERIEDTKKSLEKFPATVRVAANRKESEKYWAIRRESFNLLRHKVRGKHTAPFVDDIIVRPEFLPEFLPKLYTILDRYQLLYTIAGHVGNGNFHIIPLMDLRQKSEREKIPRVSKEVYKLVLHYGGSLSAEHNDGLIRGPYLQQMYGRKVFAMFVQVKKIFDPQGIFNPRKKTGANLRYAMAHIRKDEP
;
A
#
# COMPACT_ATOMS: atom_id res chain seq x y z
N SER A 1 14.90 -15.15 -26.30
CA SER A 1 15.74 -16.39 -26.40
C SER A 1 16.69 -16.48 -25.21
N HIS A 2 17.48 -17.56 -25.01
CA HIS A 2 18.49 -17.59 -23.92
C HIS A 2 19.52 -16.45 -24.07
N HIS A 3 19.91 -16.16 -25.31
CA HIS A 3 20.81 -15.06 -25.64
C HIS A 3 20.27 -13.69 -25.20
N GLU A 4 19.00 -13.39 -25.55
CA GLU A 4 18.34 -12.14 -25.15
C GLU A 4 18.27 -11.97 -23.61
N VAL A 5 18.07 -13.06 -22.87
CA VAL A 5 18.05 -12.99 -21.39
C VAL A 5 19.43 -12.62 -20.86
N MET A 6 20.50 -13.20 -21.40
CA MET A 6 21.87 -12.91 -20.98
C MET A 6 22.28 -11.47 -21.32
N GLU A 7 21.89 -10.97 -22.49
CA GLU A 7 22.10 -9.58 -22.89
C GLU A 7 21.42 -8.61 -21.92
N ARG A 8 20.13 -8.83 -21.61
CA ARG A 8 19.40 -8.00 -20.63
C ARG A 8 20.01 -8.05 -19.23
N ILE A 9 20.55 -9.18 -18.81
CA ILE A 9 21.24 -9.31 -17.51
C ILE A 9 22.49 -8.43 -17.49
N GLU A 10 23.29 -8.45 -18.56
CA GLU A 10 24.51 -7.67 -18.66
C GLU A 10 24.23 -6.17 -18.70
N ASP A 11 23.23 -5.74 -19.48
CA ASP A 11 22.80 -4.34 -19.53
C ASP A 11 22.27 -3.85 -18.19
N THR A 12 21.53 -4.70 -17.47
CA THR A 12 21.06 -4.39 -16.12
C THR A 12 22.24 -4.25 -15.15
N LYS A 13 23.23 -5.14 -15.23
CA LYS A 13 24.42 -5.09 -14.37
C LYS A 13 25.19 -3.78 -14.57
N LYS A 14 25.49 -3.41 -15.83
CA LYS A 14 26.13 -2.13 -16.17
C LYS A 14 25.35 -0.94 -15.65
N SER A 15 24.04 -0.95 -15.82
CA SER A 15 23.15 0.11 -15.33
C SER A 15 23.18 0.27 -13.80
N LEU A 16 23.53 -0.79 -13.07
CA LEU A 16 23.60 -0.82 -11.62
C LEU A 16 24.97 -0.43 -11.05
N GLU A 17 26.05 -0.42 -11.84
CA GLU A 17 27.42 -0.11 -11.38
C GLU A 17 27.56 1.29 -10.76
N LYS A 18 26.70 2.23 -11.18
CA LYS A 18 26.64 3.59 -10.61
C LYS A 18 26.09 3.64 -9.18
N PHE A 19 25.53 2.54 -8.67
CA PHE A 19 25.01 2.44 -7.32
C PHE A 19 25.93 1.56 -6.46
N PRO A 20 26.05 1.83 -5.16
CA PRO A 20 26.82 0.98 -4.23
C PRO A 20 26.04 -0.30 -3.90
N ALA A 21 25.72 -1.11 -4.91
CA ALA A 21 24.92 -2.32 -4.80
C ALA A 21 25.75 -3.55 -5.17
N THR A 22 25.66 -4.61 -4.35
CA THR A 22 26.23 -5.91 -4.72
C THR A 22 25.25 -6.63 -5.66
N VAL A 23 25.67 -6.89 -6.89
CA VAL A 23 24.87 -7.59 -7.89
C VAL A 23 25.33 -9.04 -7.98
N ARG A 24 24.39 -9.99 -7.87
CA ARG A 24 24.62 -11.41 -8.12
C ARG A 24 23.62 -11.93 -9.14
N VAL A 25 24.14 -12.55 -10.20
CA VAL A 25 23.33 -13.26 -11.20
C VAL A 25 23.16 -14.71 -10.76
N ALA A 26 21.92 -15.21 -10.74
CA ALA A 26 21.65 -16.62 -10.50
C ALA A 26 21.92 -17.43 -11.78
N ALA A 27 22.89 -18.35 -11.74
CA ALA A 27 23.37 -19.06 -12.93
C ALA A 27 22.45 -20.20 -13.40
N ASN A 28 21.58 -20.71 -12.51
CA ASN A 28 20.72 -21.85 -12.79
C ASN A 28 19.42 -21.79 -12.00
N ARG A 29 18.48 -22.67 -12.35
CA ARG A 29 17.16 -22.76 -11.72
C ARG A 29 17.22 -22.92 -10.20
N LYS A 30 18.11 -23.77 -9.69
CA LYS A 30 18.27 -24.03 -8.25
C LYS A 30 18.71 -22.78 -7.48
N GLU A 31 19.56 -21.95 -8.07
CA GLU A 31 19.92 -20.66 -7.49
C GLU A 31 18.75 -19.67 -7.52
N SER A 32 18.06 -19.57 -8.66
CA SER A 32 16.89 -18.69 -8.81
C SER A 32 15.75 -19.06 -7.84
N GLU A 33 15.53 -20.36 -7.59
CA GLU A 33 14.50 -20.87 -6.68
C GLU A 33 14.66 -20.36 -5.25
N LYS A 34 15.89 -20.11 -4.79
CA LYS A 34 16.13 -19.53 -3.45
C LYS A 34 15.56 -18.11 -3.34
N TYR A 35 15.79 -17.28 -4.36
CA TYR A 35 15.25 -15.92 -4.39
C TYR A 35 13.73 -15.90 -4.55
N TRP A 36 13.19 -16.81 -5.37
CA TRP A 36 11.74 -16.98 -5.48
C TRP A 36 11.10 -17.43 -4.16
N ALA A 37 11.76 -18.33 -3.42
CA ALA A 37 11.30 -18.73 -2.10
C ALA A 37 11.28 -17.54 -1.13
N ILE A 38 12.35 -16.73 -1.09
CA ILE A 38 12.37 -15.51 -0.25
C ILE A 38 11.22 -14.57 -0.64
N ARG A 39 11.05 -14.28 -1.94
CA ARG A 39 9.96 -13.41 -2.43
C ARG A 39 8.60 -13.92 -1.97
N ARG A 40 8.30 -15.21 -2.19
CA ARG A 40 7.02 -15.83 -1.82
C ARG A 40 6.80 -15.87 -0.30
N GLU A 41 7.82 -16.23 0.46
CA GLU A 41 7.69 -16.48 1.90
C GLU A 41 7.85 -15.23 2.76
N SER A 42 8.45 -14.15 2.26
CA SER A 42 8.67 -12.91 3.01
C SER A 42 7.41 -12.43 3.75
N PHE A 43 6.29 -12.37 3.04
CA PHE A 43 5.02 -11.93 3.61
C PHE A 43 4.40 -12.95 4.58
N ASN A 44 4.58 -14.26 4.33
CA ASN A 44 4.14 -15.31 5.23
C ASN A 44 4.92 -15.30 6.55
N LEU A 45 6.24 -15.17 6.47
CA LEU A 45 7.13 -15.10 7.64
C LEU A 45 6.77 -13.91 8.54
N LEU A 46 6.50 -12.74 7.94
CA LEU A 46 6.07 -11.55 8.67
C LEU A 46 4.74 -11.77 9.42
N ARG A 47 3.77 -12.45 8.81
CA ARG A 47 2.48 -12.75 9.45
C ARG A 47 2.58 -13.78 10.58
N HIS A 48 3.37 -14.83 10.41
CA HIS A 48 3.42 -15.94 11.37
C HIS A 48 4.41 -15.74 12.52
N LYS A 49 5.46 -14.93 12.34
CA LYS A 49 6.52 -14.77 13.36
C LYS A 49 6.23 -13.65 14.36
N VAL A 50 5.40 -12.66 14.01
CA VAL A 50 5.12 -11.50 14.88
C VAL A 50 3.88 -11.77 15.73
N ARG A 51 4.09 -12.36 16.91
CA ARG A 51 3.01 -12.63 17.88
C ARG A 51 2.40 -11.33 18.41
N GLY A 52 1.08 -11.33 18.62
CA GLY A 52 0.35 -10.22 19.25
C GLY A 52 0.13 -8.99 18.36
N LYS A 53 0.46 -9.06 17.07
CA LYS A 53 0.19 -7.99 16.08
C LYS A 53 -0.57 -8.53 14.88
N HIS A 54 -1.35 -7.66 14.25
CA HIS A 54 -2.08 -7.93 13.02
C HIS A 54 -1.56 -7.07 11.87
N THR A 55 -1.61 -7.62 10.66
CA THR A 55 -1.47 -6.82 9.44
C THR A 55 -2.64 -5.84 9.33
N ALA A 56 -2.32 -4.55 9.26
CA ALA A 56 -3.29 -3.46 9.16
C ALA A 56 -2.99 -2.64 7.90
N PRO A 57 -3.46 -3.06 6.71
CA PRO A 57 -3.17 -2.42 5.42
C PRO A 57 -3.97 -1.12 5.21
N PHE A 58 -3.86 -0.16 6.12
CA PHE A 58 -4.63 1.09 6.10
C PHE A 58 -3.95 2.22 5.29
N VAL A 59 -2.72 2.03 4.81
CA VAL A 59 -2.00 2.91 3.87
C VAL A 59 -1.40 2.09 2.72
N ASP A 60 -2.08 1.00 2.40
CA ASP A 60 -1.70 0.06 1.35
C ASP A 60 -2.13 0.55 -0.04
N ASP A 61 -1.54 -0.05 -1.08
CA ASP A 61 -1.93 0.06 -2.49
C ASP A 61 -1.91 1.49 -3.05
N ILE A 62 -0.99 2.32 -2.55
CA ILE A 62 -0.80 3.66 -3.08
C ILE A 62 0.04 3.63 -4.35
N ILE A 63 -0.13 4.60 -5.23
CA ILE A 63 0.69 4.73 -6.43
C ILE A 63 1.11 6.18 -6.66
N VAL A 64 2.39 6.38 -6.95
CA VAL A 64 3.01 7.68 -7.27
C VAL A 64 3.92 7.46 -8.47
N ARG A 65 3.95 8.40 -9.42
CA ARG A 65 4.74 8.21 -10.64
C ARG A 65 6.24 8.02 -10.32
N PRO A 66 6.94 7.08 -11.00
CA PRO A 66 8.32 6.70 -10.68
C PRO A 66 9.31 7.88 -10.57
N GLU A 67 9.12 8.94 -11.37
CA GLU A 67 10.00 10.10 -11.36
C GLU A 67 10.03 10.86 -10.02
N PHE A 68 8.99 10.75 -9.19
CA PHE A 68 8.94 11.41 -7.88
C PHE A 68 9.44 10.54 -6.73
N LEU A 69 9.72 9.25 -6.95
CA LEU A 69 10.09 8.33 -5.87
C LEU A 69 11.32 8.77 -5.07
N PRO A 70 12.38 9.35 -5.67
CA PRO A 70 13.53 9.83 -4.92
C PRO A 70 13.18 10.88 -3.86
N GLU A 71 12.12 11.67 -4.08
CA GLU A 71 11.66 12.69 -3.14
C GLU A 71 10.51 12.18 -2.24
N PHE A 72 9.62 11.36 -2.80
CA PHE A 72 8.44 10.83 -2.12
C PHE A 72 8.82 9.84 -1.00
N LEU A 73 9.72 8.89 -1.26
CA LEU A 73 10.06 7.82 -0.32
C LEU A 73 10.67 8.34 0.99
N PRO A 74 11.66 9.25 1.00
CA PRO A 74 12.19 9.81 2.24
C PRO A 74 11.12 10.53 3.08
N LYS A 75 10.21 11.27 2.44
CA LYS A 75 9.09 11.94 3.11
C LYS A 75 8.09 10.94 3.69
N LEU A 76 7.79 9.87 2.96
CA LEU A 76 6.95 8.77 3.43
C LEU A 76 7.57 8.10 4.67
N TYR A 77 8.86 7.76 4.64
CA TYR A 77 9.57 7.18 5.79
C TYR A 77 9.51 8.11 7.00
N THR A 78 9.78 9.39 6.81
CA THR A 78 9.66 10.41 7.88
C THR A 78 8.26 10.43 8.52
N ILE A 79 7.19 10.21 7.74
CA ILE A 79 5.84 10.06 8.29
C ILE A 79 5.76 8.78 9.11
N LEU A 80 6.09 7.61 8.54
CA LEU A 80 5.93 6.32 9.20
C LEU A 80 6.76 6.19 10.48
N ASP A 81 8.00 6.70 10.48
CA ASP A 81 8.94 6.65 11.59
C ASP A 81 8.44 7.45 12.80
N ARG A 82 7.80 8.61 12.57
CA ARG A 82 7.20 9.42 13.65
C ARG A 82 6.13 8.67 14.44
N TYR A 83 5.48 7.68 13.82
CA TYR A 83 4.46 6.86 14.47
C TYR A 83 5.00 5.53 15.02
N GLN A 84 6.31 5.28 14.87
CA GLN A 84 7.01 4.08 15.33
C GLN A 84 6.31 2.79 14.86
N LEU A 85 5.87 2.77 13.61
CA LEU A 85 5.21 1.61 13.04
C LEU A 85 6.25 0.55 12.67
N LEU A 86 5.98 -0.71 13.04
CA LEU A 86 6.62 -1.83 12.37
C LEU A 86 5.83 -2.10 11.10
N TYR A 87 6.45 -2.02 9.92
CA TYR A 87 5.73 -2.17 8.66
C TYR A 87 6.56 -2.89 7.61
N THR A 88 5.87 -3.36 6.58
CA THR A 88 6.49 -3.94 5.40
C THR A 88 6.14 -3.08 4.21
N ILE A 89 7.11 -2.87 3.32
CA ILE A 89 6.86 -2.27 2.01
C ILE A 89 7.15 -3.33 0.96
N ALA A 90 6.11 -3.66 0.20
CA ALA A 90 6.20 -4.46 -1.00
C ALA A 90 5.59 -3.65 -2.16
N GLY A 91 5.68 -4.16 -3.38
CA GLY A 91 4.95 -3.57 -4.50
C GLY A 91 5.77 -3.53 -5.77
N HIS A 92 5.11 -3.00 -6.79
CA HIS A 92 5.63 -2.90 -8.14
C HIS A 92 6.40 -1.57 -8.28
N VAL A 93 7.55 -1.45 -7.61
CA VAL A 93 8.34 -0.20 -7.58
C VAL A 93 8.60 0.38 -8.99
N GLY A 94 8.78 -0.49 -9.99
CA GLY A 94 8.99 -0.06 -11.37
C GLY A 94 7.84 0.74 -12.00
N ASN A 95 6.61 0.59 -11.51
CA ASN A 95 5.46 1.41 -11.92
C ASN A 95 5.00 2.39 -10.82
N GLY A 96 5.70 2.41 -9.68
CA GLY A 96 5.45 3.33 -8.58
C GLY A 96 4.30 2.94 -7.64
N ASN A 97 3.82 1.69 -7.71
CA ASN A 97 2.82 1.16 -6.77
C ASN A 97 3.48 0.50 -5.54
N PHE A 98 2.92 0.78 -4.36
CA PHE A 98 3.42 0.33 -3.08
C PHE A 98 2.32 -0.23 -2.19
N HIS A 99 2.63 -1.37 -1.57
CA HIS A 99 1.89 -2.00 -0.50
C HIS A 99 2.60 -1.76 0.83
N ILE A 100 2.09 -0.81 1.60
CA ILE A 100 2.59 -0.50 2.94
C ILE A 100 1.66 -1.18 3.95
N ILE A 101 2.19 -2.18 4.65
CA ILE A 101 1.41 -3.02 5.55
C ILE A 101 2.02 -2.94 6.96
N PRO A 102 1.52 -2.01 7.80
CA PRO A 102 1.83 -1.99 9.22
C PRO A 102 1.41 -3.26 9.96
N LEU A 103 2.21 -3.64 10.94
CA LEU A 103 1.94 -4.67 11.93
C LEU A 103 1.62 -3.97 13.26
N MET A 104 0.36 -4.07 13.70
CA MET A 104 -0.16 -3.30 14.83
C MET A 104 -0.82 -4.19 15.87
N ASP A 105 -0.68 -3.85 17.15
CA ASP A 105 -1.50 -4.44 18.20
C ASP A 105 -2.85 -3.72 18.25
N LEU A 106 -3.81 -4.21 17.48
CA LEU A 106 -5.12 -3.60 17.37
C LEU A 106 -5.99 -3.74 18.62
N ARG A 107 -5.53 -4.40 19.69
CA ARG A 107 -6.21 -4.39 21.00
C ARG A 107 -5.97 -3.06 21.71
N GLN A 108 -4.81 -2.46 21.48
CA GLN A 108 -4.41 -1.18 22.07
C GLN A 108 -5.13 -0.01 21.38
N LYS A 109 -5.80 0.82 22.17
CA LYS A 109 -6.51 2.01 21.66
C LYS A 109 -5.54 3.00 21.02
N SER A 110 -4.37 3.21 21.64
CA SER A 110 -3.30 4.07 21.14
C SER A 110 -2.84 3.67 19.74
N GLU A 111 -2.67 2.37 19.48
CA GLU A 111 -2.33 1.85 18.14
C GLU A 111 -3.45 2.15 17.14
N ARG A 112 -4.71 1.85 17.47
CA ARG A 112 -5.85 2.15 16.58
C ARG A 112 -5.96 3.65 16.28
N GLU A 113 -5.65 4.53 17.23
CA GLU A 113 -5.68 5.98 17.05
C GLU A 113 -4.61 6.50 16.07
N LYS A 114 -3.55 5.73 15.79
CA LYS A 114 -2.54 6.07 14.77
C LYS A 114 -3.11 5.98 13.36
N ILE A 115 -4.01 5.02 13.09
CA ILE A 115 -4.56 4.73 11.75
C ILE A 115 -5.06 6.00 11.03
N PRO A 116 -6.03 6.77 11.56
CA PRO A 116 -6.56 7.93 10.85
C PRO A 116 -5.55 9.07 10.70
N ARG A 117 -4.59 9.18 11.64
CA ARG A 117 -3.55 10.21 11.62
C ARG A 117 -2.53 9.93 10.50
N VAL A 118 -2.02 8.70 10.48
CA VAL A 118 -1.08 8.23 9.45
C VAL A 118 -1.75 8.21 8.08
N SER A 119 -2.97 7.67 7.94
CA SER A 119 -3.73 7.71 6.67
C SER A 119 -3.84 9.12 6.12
N LYS A 120 -4.22 10.08 6.96
CA LYS A 120 -4.37 11.48 6.54
C LYS A 120 -3.05 12.06 6.01
N GLU A 121 -1.93 11.83 6.70
CA GLU A 121 -0.63 12.35 6.28
C GLU A 121 -0.10 11.68 5.02
N VAL A 122 -0.17 10.35 4.95
CA VAL A 122 0.27 9.58 3.78
C VAL A 122 -0.58 9.91 2.56
N TYR A 123 -1.91 9.94 2.68
CA TYR A 123 -2.78 10.25 1.54
C TYR A 123 -2.63 11.69 1.08
N LYS A 124 -2.40 12.64 2.00
CA LYS A 124 -2.06 14.02 1.62
C LYS A 124 -0.76 14.05 0.82
N LEU A 125 0.27 13.30 1.23
CA LEU A 125 1.53 13.21 0.51
C LEU A 125 1.34 12.59 -0.88
N VAL A 126 0.62 11.47 -0.98
CA VAL A 126 0.32 10.81 -2.27
C VAL A 126 -0.38 11.77 -3.23
N LEU A 127 -1.41 12.48 -2.75
CA LEU A 127 -2.17 13.43 -3.57
C LEU A 127 -1.36 14.67 -3.93
N HIS A 128 -0.42 15.10 -3.07
CA HIS A 128 0.52 16.19 -3.40
C HIS A 128 1.37 15.87 -4.64
N TYR A 129 1.77 14.61 -4.81
CA TYR A 129 2.49 14.13 -6.00
C TYR A 129 1.57 13.70 -7.16
N GLY A 130 0.26 13.98 -7.06
CA GLY A 130 -0.72 13.57 -8.07
C GLY A 130 -0.87 12.06 -8.20
N GLY A 131 -0.58 11.31 -7.12
CA GLY A 131 -0.76 9.87 -7.03
C GLY A 131 -2.20 9.45 -6.73
N SER A 132 -2.41 8.14 -6.61
CA SER A 132 -3.71 7.53 -6.27
C SER A 132 -3.64 6.77 -4.95
N LEU A 133 -4.75 6.78 -4.21
CA LEU A 133 -4.89 6.13 -2.89
C LEU A 133 -5.16 4.62 -2.99
N SER A 134 -5.46 4.13 -4.20
CA SER A 134 -5.61 2.73 -4.56
C SER A 134 -5.13 2.53 -6.01
N ALA A 135 -4.55 1.38 -6.33
CA ALA A 135 -4.15 0.99 -7.67
C ALA A 135 -4.78 -0.35 -8.05
N GLU A 136 -4.45 -1.43 -7.34
CA GLU A 136 -4.85 -2.80 -7.67
C GLU A 136 -6.02 -3.31 -6.80
N HIS A 137 -6.22 -2.70 -5.64
CA HIS A 137 -7.25 -3.06 -4.67
C HIS A 137 -8.46 -2.12 -4.73
N ASN A 138 -9.46 -2.41 -3.89
CA ASN A 138 -10.62 -1.53 -3.69
C ASN A 138 -10.42 -0.58 -2.50
N ASP A 139 -11.11 0.56 -2.54
CA ASP A 139 -11.04 1.60 -1.50
C ASP A 139 -11.43 1.08 -0.10
N GLY A 140 -12.43 0.21 -0.03
CA GLY A 140 -12.95 -0.33 1.22
C GLY A 140 -13.46 0.74 2.18
N LEU A 141 -13.60 0.39 3.46
CA LEU A 141 -14.11 1.30 4.49
C LEU A 141 -13.11 2.38 4.89
N ILE A 142 -11.80 2.07 4.85
CA ILE A 142 -10.77 2.94 5.42
C ILE A 142 -10.33 4.05 4.47
N ARG A 143 -10.31 3.79 3.15
CA ARG A 143 -9.97 4.81 2.12
C ARG A 143 -11.19 5.60 1.67
N GLY A 144 -12.39 5.01 1.77
CA GLY A 144 -13.67 5.63 1.40
C GLY A 144 -13.83 7.11 1.82
N PRO A 145 -13.50 7.50 3.07
CA PRO A 145 -13.59 8.89 3.53
C PRO A 145 -12.73 9.90 2.75
N TYR A 146 -11.74 9.44 2.00
CA TYR A 146 -10.78 10.28 1.26
C TYR A 146 -11.07 10.36 -0.24
N LEU A 147 -12.07 9.61 -0.75
CA LEU A 147 -12.33 9.52 -2.20
C LEU A 147 -12.75 10.86 -2.81
N GLN A 148 -13.49 11.69 -2.08
CA GLN A 148 -13.81 13.04 -2.56
C GLN A 148 -12.56 13.92 -2.71
N GLN A 149 -11.54 13.73 -1.86
CA GLN A 149 -10.27 14.44 -1.98
C GLN A 149 -9.49 13.96 -3.21
N MET A 150 -9.53 12.66 -3.49
CA MET A 150 -8.85 12.04 -4.63
C MET A 150 -9.49 12.40 -5.98
N TYR A 151 -10.81 12.23 -6.11
CA TYR A 151 -11.52 12.42 -7.37
C TYR A 151 -12.04 13.85 -7.56
N GLY A 152 -12.04 14.66 -6.51
CA GLY A 152 -12.65 15.98 -6.51
C GLY A 152 -14.18 15.94 -6.41
N ARG A 153 -14.77 17.10 -6.11
CA ARG A 153 -16.22 17.23 -5.82
C ARG A 153 -17.10 16.79 -6.99
N LYS A 154 -16.74 17.18 -8.23
CA LYS A 154 -17.55 16.91 -9.43
C LYS A 154 -17.64 15.41 -9.72
N VAL A 155 -16.51 14.71 -9.72
CA VAL A 155 -16.47 13.26 -10.01
C VAL A 155 -17.08 12.46 -8.87
N PHE A 156 -16.79 12.81 -7.62
CA PHE A 156 -17.40 12.14 -6.48
C PHE A 156 -18.94 12.31 -6.45
N ALA A 157 -19.46 13.46 -6.87
CA ALA A 157 -20.91 13.64 -7.02
C ALA A 157 -21.52 12.66 -8.03
N MET A 158 -20.81 12.34 -9.12
CA MET A 158 -21.26 11.31 -10.06
C MET A 158 -21.30 9.92 -9.42
N PHE A 159 -20.34 9.56 -8.57
CA PHE A 159 -20.38 8.28 -7.83
C PHE A 159 -21.64 8.20 -6.95
N VAL A 160 -22.00 9.32 -6.30
CA VAL A 160 -23.21 9.41 -5.48
C VAL A 160 -24.47 9.27 -6.33
N GLN A 161 -24.53 9.90 -7.51
CA GLN A 161 -25.65 9.77 -8.43
C GLN A 161 -25.83 8.33 -8.91
N VAL A 162 -24.76 7.69 -9.40
CA VAL A 162 -24.78 6.28 -9.82
C VAL A 162 -25.26 5.39 -8.67
N LYS A 163 -24.76 5.61 -7.44
CA LYS A 163 -25.21 4.86 -6.28
C LYS A 163 -26.71 5.00 -6.03
N LYS A 164 -27.27 6.20 -6.16
CA LYS A 164 -28.70 6.47 -5.95
C LYS A 164 -29.58 5.85 -7.04
N ILE A 165 -29.12 5.85 -8.30
CA ILE A 165 -29.85 5.28 -9.43
C ILE A 165 -29.97 3.75 -9.27
N PHE A 166 -28.86 3.08 -8.97
CA PHE A 166 -28.80 1.62 -8.95
C PHE A 166 -29.02 0.99 -7.57
N ASP A 167 -28.98 1.76 -6.49
CA ASP A 167 -29.25 1.30 -5.12
C ASP A 167 -30.02 2.37 -4.31
N PRO A 168 -31.27 2.67 -4.69
CA PRO A 168 -32.08 3.69 -4.01
C PRO A 168 -32.37 3.36 -2.54
N GLN A 169 -32.37 2.07 -2.17
CA GLN A 169 -32.57 1.62 -0.78
C GLN A 169 -31.27 1.59 0.03
N GLY A 170 -30.10 1.75 -0.62
CA GLY A 170 -28.79 1.78 0.05
C GLY A 170 -28.35 0.42 0.63
N ILE A 171 -28.86 -0.69 0.10
CA ILE A 171 -28.62 -2.04 0.64
C ILE A 171 -27.36 -2.70 0.07
N PHE A 172 -26.89 -2.27 -1.11
CA PHE A 172 -25.73 -2.87 -1.77
C PHE A 172 -24.43 -2.36 -1.18
N ASN A 173 -23.94 -3.05 -0.15
CA ASN A 173 -22.64 -2.80 0.47
C ASN A 173 -22.43 -1.31 0.81
N PRO A 174 -23.20 -0.75 1.76
CA PRO A 174 -23.19 0.68 2.05
C PRO A 174 -21.86 1.15 2.65
N ARG A 175 -21.54 2.45 2.46
CA ARG A 175 -20.40 3.17 3.07
C ARG A 175 -19.01 2.81 2.53
N LYS A 176 -18.91 2.18 1.35
CA LYS A 176 -17.61 1.79 0.74
C LYS A 176 -17.09 2.88 -0.21
N LYS A 177 -17.79 3.13 -1.32
CA LYS A 177 -17.42 4.16 -2.31
C LYS A 177 -18.07 5.53 -2.05
N THR A 178 -19.29 5.53 -1.50
CA THR A 178 -20.05 6.75 -1.18
C THR A 178 -20.63 6.63 0.23
N GLY A 179 -20.89 7.78 0.88
CA GLY A 179 -21.35 7.82 2.27
C GLY A 179 -20.37 7.19 3.27
N ALA A 180 -19.11 7.00 2.86
CA ALA A 180 -18.07 6.49 3.73
C ALA A 180 -17.80 7.50 4.85
N ASN A 181 -17.60 6.98 6.05
CA ASN A 181 -17.49 7.79 7.25
C ASN A 181 -16.35 7.27 8.11
N LEU A 182 -15.41 8.15 8.46
CA LEU A 182 -14.23 7.76 9.22
C LEU A 182 -14.59 7.26 10.62
N ARG A 183 -15.55 7.90 11.31
CA ARG A 183 -16.01 7.43 12.63
C ARG A 183 -16.59 6.03 12.54
N TYR A 184 -17.39 5.75 11.50
CA TYR A 184 -17.91 4.42 11.25
C TYR A 184 -16.78 3.42 10.98
N ALA A 185 -15.83 3.73 10.09
CA ALA A 185 -14.68 2.87 9.80
C ALA A 185 -13.88 2.54 11.08
N MET A 186 -13.59 3.56 11.90
CA MET A 186 -12.85 3.40 13.16
C MET A 186 -13.61 2.56 14.20
N ALA A 187 -14.94 2.62 14.21
CA ALA A 187 -15.76 1.79 15.10
C ALA A 187 -15.76 0.30 14.72
N HIS A 188 -15.41 -0.04 13.48
CA HIS A 188 -15.39 -1.40 12.92
C HIS A 188 -13.98 -1.98 12.80
N ILE A 189 -12.97 -1.34 13.41
CA ILE A 189 -11.65 -1.92 13.54
C ILE A 189 -11.72 -3.07 14.55
N ARG A 190 -11.08 -4.19 14.21
CA ARG A 190 -10.89 -5.36 15.08
C ARG A 190 -10.40 -4.94 16.47
N LYS A 191 -10.91 -5.59 17.52
CA LYS A 191 -10.53 -5.32 18.93
C LYS A 191 -10.07 -6.57 19.68
N ASP A 192 -10.17 -7.71 19.05
CA ASP A 192 -10.05 -9.07 19.55
C ASP A 192 -8.87 -9.81 18.91
N GLU A 193 -8.47 -10.93 19.53
CA GLU A 193 -7.36 -11.78 19.08
C GLU A 193 -7.69 -12.56 17.80
N PRO A 194 -6.69 -13.01 17.01
CA PRO A 194 -6.92 -13.84 15.82
C PRO A 194 -7.45 -15.23 16.14
#